data_AF-A0A2W6CFA0-F1
#
_entry.id   AF-A0A2W6CFA0-F1
#
_cell.length_a   1.000
_cell.length_b   1.000
_cell.length_c   1.000
_cell.angle_alpha   90.00
_cell.angle_beta   90.00
_cell.angle_gamma   90.00
#
_symmetry.space_group_name_H-M   'P 1'
#
loop_
_entity.id
_entity.type
_entity.pdbx_description
1 polymer ?
#
loop_
_entity_poly.entity_id
_entity_poly.type
_entity_poly.pdbx_seq_one_letter_code
_entity_poly.pdbx_strand_id
1 'polypeptide(L)'
;MAMNEEERKAKQRDYNREYYLSHRERKLEQNSRSARRWRERYPDRYKASQERCRARIRALRNQSPRKPRLRECASCGEIKLHKAREMCVVCYGRWRWQEKRAAVQRLSTL
;
A
#
# COMPACT_ATOMS: atom_id res chain seq x y z
N MET A 1 -21.95 -43.13 -15.61
CA MET A 1 -20.69 -43.13 -16.38
C MET A 1 -19.54 -43.17 -15.38
N ALA A 2 -18.62 -44.12 -15.50
CA ALA A 2 -17.45 -44.19 -14.63
C ALA A 2 -16.50 -43.03 -14.96
N MET A 3 -16.05 -42.31 -13.94
CA MET A 3 -15.17 -41.15 -14.09
C MET A 3 -13.84 -41.59 -14.68
N ASN A 4 -13.35 -40.90 -15.71
CA ASN A 4 -12.10 -41.29 -16.35
C ASN A 4 -10.90 -40.98 -15.43
N GLU A 5 -9.73 -41.57 -15.71
CA GLU A 5 -8.56 -41.46 -14.82
C GLU A 5 -8.02 -40.01 -14.74
N GLU A 6 -8.14 -39.24 -15.82
CA GLU A 6 -7.69 -37.85 -15.88
C GLU A 6 -8.57 -36.93 -15.01
N GLU A 7 -9.89 -37.11 -15.05
CA GLU A 7 -10.87 -36.42 -14.20
C GLU A 7 -10.65 -36.73 -12.72
N ARG A 8 -10.32 -37.99 -12.40
CA ARG A 8 -9.96 -38.38 -11.02
C ARG A 8 -8.69 -37.68 -10.55
N LYS A 9 -7.65 -37.62 -11.40
CA LYS A 9 -6.39 -36.92 -11.10
C LYS A 9 -6.60 -35.40 -10.96
N ALA A 10 -7.46 -34.79 -11.78
CA ALA A 10 -7.80 -33.37 -11.68
C ALA A 10 -8.52 -33.06 -10.36
N LYS A 11 -9.57 -33.81 -10.03
CA LYS A 11 -10.30 -33.65 -8.75
C LYS A 11 -9.42 -33.85 -7.53
N GLN A 12 -8.46 -34.78 -7.57
CA GLN A 12 -7.50 -34.96 -6.48
C GLN A 12 -6.58 -33.73 -6.31
N ARG A 13 -6.16 -33.10 -7.41
CA ARG A 13 -5.34 -31.86 -7.34
C ARG A 13 -6.13 -30.71 -6.74
N ASP A 14 -7.38 -30.55 -7.16
CA ASP A 14 -8.26 -29.50 -6.64
C ASP A 14 -8.55 -29.70 -5.15
N TYR A 15 -8.90 -30.93 -4.75
CA TYR A 15 -9.06 -31.30 -3.35
C TYR A 15 -7.80 -31.02 -2.53
N ASN A 16 -6.62 -31.44 -3.01
CA ASN A 16 -5.36 -31.19 -2.32
C ASN A 16 -5.10 -29.68 -2.17
N ARG A 17 -5.35 -28.91 -3.22
CA ARG A 17 -5.20 -27.45 -3.21
C ARG A 17 -6.12 -26.81 -2.16
N GLU A 18 -7.41 -27.18 -2.14
CA GLU A 18 -8.38 -26.70 -1.16
C GLU A 18 -8.00 -27.09 0.27
N TYR A 19 -7.53 -28.32 0.47
CA TYR A 19 -7.02 -28.78 1.76
C TYR A 19 -5.84 -27.93 2.23
N TYR A 20 -4.84 -27.68 1.38
CA TYR A 20 -3.67 -26.89 1.77
C TYR A 20 -4.02 -25.42 2.03
N LEU A 21 -4.92 -24.84 1.23
CA LEU A 21 -5.39 -23.46 1.45
C LEU A 21 -6.12 -23.33 2.78
N SER A 22 -7.09 -24.21 3.05
CA SER A 22 -7.84 -24.21 4.31
C SER A 22 -6.96 -24.52 5.53
N HIS A 23 -5.96 -25.40 5.38
CA HIS A 23 -4.99 -25.67 6.43
C HIS A 23 -4.13 -24.43 6.72
N ARG A 24 -3.63 -23.77 5.67
CA ARG A 24 -2.86 -22.52 5.79
C ARG A 24 -3.67 -21.43 6.48
N GLU A 25 -4.94 -21.26 6.12
CA GLU A 25 -5.84 -20.28 6.73
C GLU A 25 -6.01 -20.54 8.23
N ARG A 26 -6.26 -21.79 8.65
CA ARG A 26 -6.33 -22.16 10.07
C ARG A 26 -5.06 -21.82 10.83
N LYS A 27 -3.88 -22.08 10.26
CA LYS A 27 -2.59 -21.74 10.88
C LYS A 27 -2.40 -20.22 10.99
N LEU A 28 -2.77 -19.47 9.96
CA LEU A 28 -2.73 -18.00 9.99
C LEU A 28 -3.68 -17.43 11.04
N GLU A 29 -4.88 -18.00 11.17
CA GLU A 29 -5.84 -17.61 12.20
C GLU A 29 -5.31 -17.92 13.61
N GLN A 30 -4.78 -19.13 13.83
CA GLN A 30 -4.16 -19.49 15.11
C GLN A 30 -3.02 -18.52 15.48
N ASN A 31 -2.17 -18.17 14.50
CA ASN A 31 -1.09 -17.21 14.69
C ASN A 31 -1.62 -15.81 15.02
N SER A 32 -2.67 -15.34 14.33
CA SER A 32 -3.25 -14.01 14.58
C SER A 32 -3.87 -13.92 15.98
N ARG A 33 -4.56 -14.98 16.42
CA ARG A 33 -5.12 -15.10 17.78
C ARG A 33 -4.00 -15.10 18.83
N SER A 34 -2.95 -15.89 18.62
CA SER A 34 -1.81 -15.98 19.53
C SER A 34 -1.06 -14.64 19.64
N ALA A 35 -0.85 -13.97 18.50
CA ALA A 35 -0.25 -12.64 18.45
C ALA A 35 -1.13 -11.58 19.15
N ARG A 36 -2.46 -11.65 19.02
CA ARG A 36 -3.38 -10.77 19.75
C ARG A 36 -3.23 -10.97 21.27
N ARG A 37 -3.34 -12.20 21.75
CA ARG A 37 -3.18 -12.52 23.19
C ARG A 37 -1.85 -12.04 23.75
N TRP A 38 -0.75 -12.19 22.99
CA TRP A 38 0.56 -11.72 23.41
C TRP A 38 0.60 -10.19 23.55
N ARG A 39 -0.01 -9.45 22.61
CA ARG A 39 -0.10 -7.98 22.67
C ARG A 39 -0.92 -7.50 23.85
N GLU A 40 -2.03 -8.16 24.15
CA GLU A 40 -2.89 -7.86 25.29
C GLU A 40 -2.19 -8.18 26.62
N ARG A 41 -1.45 -9.29 26.69
CA ARG A 41 -0.73 -9.70 27.91
C ARG A 41 0.48 -8.84 28.21
N TYR A 42 1.16 -8.31 27.18
CA TYR A 42 2.41 -7.55 27.33
C TYR A 42 2.41 -6.27 26.48
N PRO A 43 1.54 -5.28 26.79
CA PRO A 43 1.38 -4.08 25.98
C PRO A 43 2.66 -3.25 25.89
N ASP A 44 3.41 -3.11 26.99
CA ASP A 44 4.64 -2.30 27.03
C ASP A 44 5.76 -2.95 26.20
N ARG A 45 5.93 -4.28 26.32
CA ARG A 45 6.92 -5.02 25.52
C ARG A 45 6.59 -4.93 24.02
N TYR A 46 5.30 -4.98 23.67
CA TYR A 46 4.85 -4.80 22.30
C TYR A 46 5.16 -3.39 21.78
N LYS A 47 4.85 -2.35 22.57
CA LYS A 47 5.14 -0.95 22.22
C LYS A 47 6.64 -0.73 22.01
N ALA A 48 7.47 -1.21 22.94
CA ALA A 48 8.92 -1.13 22.80
C ALA A 48 9.44 -1.87 21.55
N SER A 49 8.86 -3.03 21.22
CA SER A 49 9.21 -3.75 19.98
C SER A 49 8.82 -2.97 18.72
N GLN A 50 7.64 -2.35 18.70
CA GLN A 50 7.23 -1.48 17.59
C GLN A 50 8.16 -0.27 17.44
N GLU A 51 8.53 0.37 18.55
CA GLU A 51 9.44 1.52 18.54
C GLU A 51 10.81 1.15 18.00
N ARG A 52 11.38 0.00 18.39
CA ARG A 52 12.62 -0.53 17.80
C ARG A 52 12.51 -0.76 16.30
N CYS A 53 11.40 -1.34 15.83
CA CYS A 53 11.16 -1.56 14.40
C CYS A 53 11.09 -0.22 13.64
N ARG A 54 10.33 0.76 14.16
CA ARG A 54 10.22 2.11 13.58
C ARG A 54 11.57 2.82 13.58
N ALA A 55 12.35 2.70 14.65
CA ALA A 55 13.70 3.26 14.73
C ALA A 55 14.63 2.66 13.66
N ARG A 56 14.60 1.33 13.47
CA ARG A 56 15.35 0.66 12.40
C ARG A 56 14.93 1.14 11.02
N ILE A 57 13.64 1.28 10.75
CA ILE A 57 13.14 1.81 9.46
C ILE A 57 13.63 3.25 9.24
N ARG A 58 13.58 4.11 10.27
CA ARG A 58 14.13 5.47 10.19
C ARG A 58 15.62 5.47 9.88
N ALA A 59 16.40 4.62 10.56
CA ALA A 59 17.83 4.47 10.30
C ALA A 59 18.10 4.03 8.85
N LEU A 60 17.39 3.01 8.34
CA LEU A 60 17.51 2.55 6.96
C LEU A 60 17.18 3.65 5.93
N ARG A 61 16.16 4.47 6.19
CA ARG A 61 15.81 5.61 5.33
C ARG A 61 16.89 6.69 5.33
N ASN A 62 17.53 6.91 6.46
CA ASN A 62 18.61 7.90 6.60
C ASN A 62 19.92 7.43 5.98
N GLN A 63 20.17 6.12 5.89
CA GLN A 63 21.37 5.57 5.23
C GLN A 63 21.39 5.82 3.71
N SER A 64 20.23 5.81 3.06
CA SER A 64 20.09 6.09 1.63
C SER A 64 18.94 7.07 1.39
N PRO A 65 19.13 8.37 1.70
CA PRO A 65 18.08 9.36 1.51
C PRO A 65 17.74 9.44 0.03
N ARG A 66 16.45 9.25 -0.31
CA ARG A 66 15.98 9.46 -1.68
C ARG A 66 16.18 10.94 -2.02
N LYS A 67 17.15 11.25 -2.87
CA LYS A 67 17.34 12.61 -3.38
C LYS A 67 16.12 12.99 -4.22
N PRO A 68 15.35 14.03 -3.85
CA PRO A 68 14.24 14.48 -4.68
C PRO A 68 14.79 14.96 -6.03
N ARG A 69 14.18 14.52 -7.13
CA ARG A 69 14.51 15.04 -8.46
C ARG A 69 13.89 16.43 -8.61
N LEU A 70 14.68 17.46 -8.32
CA LEU A 70 14.31 18.86 -8.56
C LEU A 70 14.36 19.16 -10.05
N ARG A 71 13.41 19.95 -10.53
CA ARG A 71 13.29 20.38 -11.92
C ARG A 71 12.77 21.82 -11.95
N GLU A 72 12.99 22.51 -13.06
CA GLU A 72 12.48 23.87 -13.27
C GLU A 72 10.96 23.83 -13.52
N CYS A 73 10.21 24.62 -12.75
CA CYS A 73 8.76 24.68 -12.87
C CYS A 73 8.32 25.48 -14.10
N ALA A 74 7.54 24.86 -15.00
CA ALA A 74 7.02 25.50 -16.22
C ALA A 74 6.13 26.75 -15.95
N SER A 75 5.62 26.94 -14.73
CA SER A 75 4.75 28.07 -14.39
C SER A 75 5.46 29.22 -13.66
N CYS A 76 6.49 28.94 -12.86
CA CYS A 76 7.14 29.97 -12.03
C CYS A 76 8.65 30.05 -12.22
N GLY A 77 9.25 29.21 -13.08
CA GLY A 77 10.68 29.21 -13.39
C GLY A 77 11.60 28.74 -12.26
N GLU A 78 11.09 28.44 -11.07
CA GLU A 78 11.91 28.04 -9.94
C GLU A 78 12.23 26.53 -9.95
N ILE A 79 13.47 26.16 -9.59
CA ILE A 79 13.92 24.77 -9.45
C ILE A 79 13.35 24.18 -8.15
N LYS A 80 12.32 23.33 -8.27
CA LYS A 80 11.55 22.79 -7.13
C LYS A 80 11.15 21.33 -7.35
N LEU A 81 10.53 20.73 -6.33
CA LEU A 81 9.90 19.41 -6.45
C LEU A 81 8.66 19.51 -7.37
N HIS A 82 8.64 18.70 -8.41
CA HIS A 82 7.50 18.60 -9.32
C HIS A 82 6.44 17.63 -8.81
N LYS A 83 5.17 17.96 -9.06
CA LYS A 83 4.06 17.03 -8.83
C LYS A 83 3.66 16.31 -10.12
N ALA A 84 3.23 17.07 -11.13
CA ALA A 84 2.87 16.56 -12.46
C ALA A 84 2.84 17.74 -13.45
N ARG A 85 2.73 17.45 -14.76
CA ARG A 85 2.64 18.46 -15.84
C ARG A 85 3.73 19.53 -15.77
N GLU A 86 4.96 19.12 -15.45
CA GLU A 86 6.12 20.02 -15.36
C GLU A 86 5.97 21.18 -14.36
N MET A 87 5.00 21.09 -13.45
CA MET A 87 4.75 22.11 -12.45
C MET A 87 5.21 21.66 -11.07
N CYS A 88 5.72 22.63 -10.31
CA CYS A 88 5.96 22.47 -8.88
C CYS A 88 4.63 22.15 -8.16
N VAL A 89 4.72 21.56 -6.97
CA VAL A 89 3.54 21.16 -6.17
C VAL A 89 2.53 22.30 -6.00
N VAL A 90 3.01 23.53 -5.80
CA VAL A 90 2.20 24.73 -5.58
C VAL A 90 1.46 25.16 -6.86
N CYS A 91 2.20 25.37 -7.96
CA CYS A 91 1.62 25.76 -9.24
C CYS A 91 0.61 24.72 -9.75
N TYR A 92 0.94 23.43 -9.62
CA TYR A 92 0.02 22.35 -9.95
C TYR A 92 -1.28 22.43 -9.12
N GLY A 93 -1.17 22.70 -7.81
CA GLY A 93 -2.32 22.85 -6.93
C GLY A 93 -3.24 24.00 -7.34
N ARG A 94 -2.65 25.17 -7.64
CA ARG A 94 -3.39 26.35 -8.11
C ARG A 94 -4.11 26.07 -9.43
N TRP A 95 -3.40 25.50 -10.39
CA TRP A 95 -3.95 25.15 -11.69
C TRP A 95 -5.11 24.13 -11.58
N ARG A 96 -4.95 23.07 -10.77
CA ARG A 96 -6.04 22.10 -10.51
C ARG A 96 -7.26 22.73 -9.86
N TRP A 97 -7.07 23.69 -8.95
CA TRP A 97 -8.18 24.39 -8.31
C TRP A 97 -8.93 25.28 -9.32
N GLN A 98 -8.20 25.97 -10.20
CA GLN A 98 -8.80 26.76 -11.29
C GLN A 98 -9.59 25.88 -12.26
N GLU A 99 -9.06 24.73 -12.68
CA GLU A 99 -9.79 23.76 -13.51
C GLU A 99 -11.09 23.32 -12.86
N LYS A 100 -11.04 22.94 -11.57
CA LYS A 100 -12.23 22.51 -10.83
C LYS A 100 -13.27 23.63 -10.74
N ARG A 101 -12.86 24.86 -10.43
CA ARG A 101 -13.75 26.01 -10.43
C ARG A 101 -14.39 26.26 -11.79
N ALA A 102 -13.60 26.22 -12.86
CA ALA A 102 -14.10 26.41 -14.23
C ALA A 102 -15.03 25.28 -14.67
N ALA A 103 -14.83 24.05 -14.19
CA ALA A 103 -15.74 22.93 -14.45
C ALA A 103 -17.09 23.11 -13.72
N VAL A 104 -17.06 23.54 -12.45
CA VAL A 104 -18.29 23.84 -11.69
C VAL A 104 -19.05 24.99 -12.32
N GLN A 105 -18.37 26.08 -12.71
CA GLN A 105 -19.00 27.21 -13.38
C GLN A 105 -19.67 26.82 -14.70
N ARG A 106 -19.04 25.96 -15.50
CA ARG A 106 -19.61 25.43 -16.76
C ARG A 106 -20.85 24.57 -16.56
N LEU A 107 -20.95 23.86 -15.43
CA LEU A 107 -22.12 23.04 -15.09
C LEU A 107 -23.28 23.89 -14.54
N SER A 108 -22.99 25.06 -13.97
CA SER A 108 -24.03 25.97 -13.45
C SER A 108 -24.64 26.92 -14.49
N THR A 109 -24.01 27.04 -15.67
CA THR A 109 -24.53 27.84 -16.79
C THR A 109 -25.28 27.04 -17.85
N LEU A 110 -25.45 25.73 -17.63
CA LEU A 110 -26.36 24.85 -18.38
C LEU A 110 -27.65 24.66 -17.58
#